data_AF-A0A2S1H165-F1
#
_entry.id   AF-A0A2S1H165-F1
#
_cell.length_a   1.000
_cell.length_b   1.000
_cell.length_c   1.000
_cell.angle_alpha   90.00
_cell.angle_beta   90.00
_cell.angle_gamma   90.00
#
_symmetry.space_group_name_H-M   'P 1'
#
loop_
_entity.id
_entity.type
_entity.pdbx_description
1 polymer ?
#
loop_
_entity_poly.entity_id
_entity_poly.type
_entity_poly.pdbx_seq_one_letter_code
_entity_poly.pdbx_strand_id
1 'polypeptide(L)'
;MATKKKKPLLSPNAKIFLILLLIPIALMIYIFAFFSWQQIKGLPFFDEFTEKSVYQQIQEQFDLEIPIEYIPVYVSAEQKYGVPWTLLAAHHRVETRFSSLKKLESPVGAEGHMQFMPCTFVGWKHPSCKGLGQGEITEKEKTNPAVIQKYGGYGVDANGDGVADPYDIEDAVYSAANFLSRAGVKEGQIQKAVFQYNHSKKYVQDILHYYNLYTDYGDQLKQLALEEAK
;
A
#
# COMPACT_ATOMS: atom_id res chain seq x y z
N MET A 1 36.81 -46.46 53.40
CA MET A 1 37.61 -45.53 52.58
C MET A 1 37.17 -44.10 52.91
N ALA A 2 38.00 -43.33 53.62
CA ALA A 2 37.66 -41.96 54.01
C ALA A 2 37.82 -41.01 52.82
N THR A 3 36.75 -40.33 52.43
CA THR A 3 36.77 -39.28 51.41
C THR A 3 37.55 -38.07 51.95
N LYS A 4 38.75 -37.81 51.39
CA LYS A 4 39.49 -36.57 51.69
C LYS A 4 38.64 -35.39 51.25
N LYS A 5 38.04 -34.66 52.20
CA LYS A 5 37.44 -33.35 51.94
C LYS A 5 38.52 -32.44 51.36
N LYS A 6 38.39 -32.08 50.07
CA LYS A 6 39.28 -31.13 49.42
C LYS A 6 39.26 -29.82 50.22
N LYS A 7 40.44 -29.36 50.65
CA LYS A 7 40.56 -28.05 51.32
C LYS A 7 40.05 -26.97 50.36
N PRO A 8 39.28 -25.98 50.84
CA PRO A 8 38.81 -24.90 49.99
C PRO A 8 40.01 -24.15 49.41
N LEU A 9 39.94 -23.82 48.12
CA LEU A 9 41.05 -23.16 47.39
C LEU A 9 41.47 -21.81 48.01
N LEU A 10 40.57 -21.13 48.73
CA LEU A 10 40.78 -19.81 49.33
C LEU A 10 40.27 -19.78 50.78
N SER A 11 41.01 -19.11 51.66
CA SER A 11 40.63 -18.90 53.06
C SER A 11 39.40 -17.97 53.17
N PRO A 12 38.60 -18.06 54.25
CA PRO A 12 37.44 -17.19 54.44
C PRO A 12 37.78 -15.70 54.34
N ASN A 13 38.90 -15.26 54.93
CA ASN A 13 39.35 -13.87 54.86
C ASN A 13 39.77 -13.46 53.44
N ALA A 14 40.41 -14.37 52.69
CA ALA A 14 40.74 -14.12 51.29
C ALA A 14 39.49 -14.00 50.42
N LYS A 15 38.42 -14.77 50.69
CA LYS A 15 37.13 -14.64 50.00
C LYS A 15 36.45 -13.31 50.30
N ILE A 16 36.43 -12.88 51.57
CA ILE A 16 35.85 -11.59 51.97
C ILE A 16 36.60 -10.43 51.31
N PHE A 17 37.94 -10.48 51.33
CA PHE A 17 38.77 -9.50 50.65
C PHE A 17 38.51 -9.46 49.13
N LEU A 18 38.38 -10.62 48.49
CA LEU A 18 38.06 -10.71 47.06
C LEU A 18 36.67 -10.12 46.73
N ILE A 19 35.68 -10.39 47.57
CA ILE A 19 34.32 -9.83 47.41
C ILE A 19 34.37 -8.30 47.55
N LEU A 20 35.06 -7.78 48.58
CA LEU A 20 35.22 -6.34 48.78
C LEU A 20 35.98 -5.66 47.64
N LEU A 21 36.89 -6.37 46.97
CA LEU A 21 37.59 -5.90 45.78
C LEU A 21 36.70 -5.92 44.52
N LEU A 22 35.92 -6.98 44.32
CA LEU A 22 35.14 -7.19 43.10
C LEU A 22 33.86 -6.35 43.03
N ILE A 23 33.22 -6.07 44.16
CA ILE A 23 32.01 -5.24 44.22
C ILE A 23 32.21 -3.85 43.57
N PRO A 24 33.21 -3.04 43.96
CA PRO A 24 33.41 -1.72 43.34
C PRO A 24 33.80 -1.81 41.87
N ILE A 25 34.52 -2.87 41.45
CA ILE A 25 34.86 -3.09 40.04
C ILE A 25 33.59 -3.41 39.22
N ALA A 26 32.73 -4.29 39.72
CA ALA A 26 31.46 -4.61 39.07
C ALA A 26 30.54 -3.39 39.00
N LEU A 27 30.49 -2.58 40.05
CA LEU A 27 29.78 -1.30 40.08
C LEU A 27 30.35 -0.32 39.05
N MET A 28 31.66 -0.21 38.93
CA MET A 28 32.31 0.66 37.94
C MET A 28 32.02 0.20 36.51
N ILE A 29 32.07 -1.11 36.25
CA ILE A 29 31.69 -1.69 34.94
C ILE A 29 30.22 -1.41 34.64
N TYR A 30 29.32 -1.59 35.63
CA TYR A 30 27.90 -1.30 35.47
C TYR A 30 27.65 0.18 35.16
N ILE A 31 28.28 1.08 35.93
CA ILE A 31 28.16 2.53 35.73
C ILE A 31 28.68 2.92 34.35
N PHE A 32 29.84 2.40 33.96
CA PHE A 32 30.43 2.67 32.65
C PHE A 32 29.55 2.13 31.51
N ALA A 33 29.03 0.92 31.62
CA ALA A 33 28.11 0.34 30.65
C ALA A 33 26.80 1.13 30.57
N PHE A 34 26.26 1.56 31.71
CA PHE A 34 25.06 2.40 31.77
C PHE A 34 25.29 3.74 31.06
N PHE A 35 26.37 4.46 31.37
CA PHE A 35 26.65 5.75 30.73
C PHE A 35 26.99 5.60 29.24
N SER A 36 27.74 4.56 28.87
CA SER A 36 28.00 4.22 27.46
C SER A 36 26.69 3.93 26.72
N TRP A 37 25.79 3.18 27.35
CA TRP A 37 24.45 2.92 26.82
C TRP A 37 23.63 4.20 26.68
N GLN A 38 23.67 5.11 27.67
CA GLN A 38 22.97 6.40 27.58
C GLN A 38 23.48 7.27 26.43
N GLN A 39 24.76 7.16 26.09
CA GLN A 39 25.38 7.95 25.02
C GLN A 39 25.15 7.35 23.64
N ILE A 40 25.12 6.01 23.54
CA ILE A 40 24.88 5.28 22.30
C ILE A 40 23.39 5.32 21.90
N LYS A 41 22.46 5.22 22.86
CA LYS A 41 21.01 5.27 22.57
C LYS A 41 20.52 6.61 22.01
N GLY A 42 21.29 7.68 22.16
CA GLY A 42 20.97 9.00 21.63
C GLY A 42 21.51 9.24 20.22
N LEU A 43 22.12 8.21 19.60
CA LEU A 43 22.54 8.28 18.20
C LEU A 43 21.34 8.04 17.28
N PRO A 44 21.19 8.78 16.18
CA PRO A 44 20.03 8.72 15.29
C PRO A 44 19.79 7.33 14.65
N PHE A 45 20.83 6.49 14.58
CA PHE A 45 20.71 5.09 14.15
C PHE A 45 19.82 4.23 15.08
N PHE A 46 19.74 4.54 16.37
CA PHE A 46 18.93 3.76 17.32
C PHE A 46 17.46 4.20 17.37
N ASP A 47 17.15 5.43 16.96
CA ASP A 47 15.76 5.90 16.81
C ASP A 47 15.05 5.11 15.70
N GLU A 48 15.74 4.86 14.59
CA GLU A 48 15.28 4.02 13.47
C GLU A 48 15.05 2.56 13.88
N PHE A 49 15.73 2.09 14.92
CA PHE A 49 15.66 0.70 15.42
C PHE A 49 14.63 0.49 16.53
N THR A 50 14.11 1.55 17.16
CA THR A 50 13.28 1.46 18.37
C THR A 50 11.84 1.95 18.20
N GLU A 51 11.55 2.77 17.19
CA GLU A 51 10.18 3.13 16.83
C GLU A 51 9.86 2.66 15.41
N LYS A 52 8.79 1.86 15.26
CA LYS A 52 8.18 1.67 13.94
C LYS A 52 7.89 3.05 13.37
N SER A 53 8.27 3.31 12.12
CA SER A 53 7.93 4.56 11.47
C SER A 53 6.42 4.79 11.57
N VAL A 54 5.98 6.06 11.67
CA VAL A 54 4.55 6.40 11.69
C VAL A 54 3.81 5.72 10.55
N TYR A 55 4.46 5.59 9.39
CA TYR A 55 3.99 4.82 8.24
C TYR A 55 3.66 3.35 8.59
N GLN A 56 4.59 2.61 9.19
CA GLN A 56 4.36 1.21 9.62
C GLN A 56 3.23 1.09 10.65
N GLN A 57 3.14 2.03 11.60
CA GLN A 57 2.08 2.00 12.62
C GLN A 57 0.68 2.20 12.02
N ILE A 58 0.56 3.05 10.99
CA ILE A 58 -0.67 3.25 10.24
C ILE A 58 -0.99 2.01 9.40
N GLN A 59 -0.02 1.48 8.67
CA GLN A 59 -0.23 0.32 7.79
C GLN A 59 -0.68 -0.93 8.56
N GLU A 60 -0.28 -1.08 9.84
CA GLU A 60 -0.75 -2.14 10.74
C GLU A 60 -2.25 -2.12 11.05
N GLN A 61 -2.93 -1.02 10.75
CA GLN A 61 -4.39 -0.93 10.88
C GLN A 61 -5.12 -1.62 9.71
N PHE A 62 -4.40 -1.95 8.64
CA PHE A 62 -4.97 -2.52 7.43
C PHE A 62 -4.70 -4.03 7.35
N ASP A 63 -5.68 -4.78 6.87
CA ASP A 63 -5.51 -6.21 6.59
C ASP A 63 -4.62 -6.48 5.37
N LEU A 64 -4.43 -5.45 4.54
CA LEU A 64 -3.53 -5.42 3.41
C LEU A 64 -2.96 -4.01 3.29
N GLU A 65 -1.64 -3.90 3.36
CA GLU A 65 -0.93 -2.63 3.25
C GLU A 65 -1.16 -1.99 1.88
N ILE A 66 -1.31 -0.67 1.85
CA ILE A 66 -1.31 0.10 0.60
C ILE A 66 0.14 0.26 0.16
N PRO A 67 0.55 -0.25 -1.02
CA PRO A 67 1.92 -0.04 -1.50
C PRO A 67 2.19 1.46 -1.67
N ILE A 68 3.26 1.94 -1.02
CA ILE A 68 3.57 3.36 -0.94
C ILE A 68 3.82 3.97 -2.32
N GLU A 69 4.40 3.19 -3.22
CA GLU A 69 4.71 3.55 -4.60
C GLU A 69 3.45 3.89 -5.42
N TYR A 70 2.28 3.38 -5.03
CA TYR A 70 1.02 3.67 -5.74
C TYR A 70 0.33 4.93 -5.22
N ILE A 71 0.66 5.40 -4.02
CA ILE A 71 0.01 6.58 -3.43
C ILE A 71 0.21 7.83 -4.29
N PRO A 72 1.41 8.16 -4.79
CA PRO A 72 1.59 9.30 -5.69
C PRO A 72 0.73 9.23 -6.96
N VAL A 73 0.51 8.02 -7.51
CA VAL A 73 -0.34 7.79 -8.69
C VAL A 73 -1.81 8.06 -8.38
N TYR A 74 -2.32 7.56 -7.24
CA TYR A 74 -3.69 7.85 -6.83
C TYR A 74 -3.92 9.34 -6.56
N VAL A 75 -2.93 10.01 -5.93
CA VAL A 75 -3.00 11.43 -5.60
C VAL A 75 -2.98 12.30 -6.86
N SER A 76 -2.16 11.95 -7.85
CA SER A 76 -2.13 12.68 -9.12
C SER A 76 -3.44 12.48 -9.91
N ALA A 77 -4.00 11.27 -9.90
CA ALA A 77 -5.31 10.99 -10.47
C ALA A 77 -6.44 11.74 -9.73
N GLU A 78 -6.38 11.83 -8.39
CA GLU A 78 -7.30 12.62 -7.56
C GLU A 78 -7.29 14.10 -7.98
N GLN A 79 -6.10 14.69 -8.17
CA GLN A 79 -5.98 16.08 -8.62
C GLN A 79 -6.63 16.31 -9.99
N LYS A 80 -6.48 15.37 -10.93
CA LYS A 80 -7.03 15.48 -12.29
C LYS A 80 -8.54 15.24 -12.33
N TYR A 81 -9.02 14.23 -11.60
CA TYR A 81 -10.38 13.72 -11.73
C TYR A 81 -11.26 13.95 -10.50
N GLY A 82 -10.79 14.63 -9.46
CA GLY A 82 -11.57 14.90 -8.24
C GLY A 82 -12.17 13.64 -7.60
N VAL A 83 -11.54 12.48 -7.82
CA VAL A 83 -11.90 11.20 -7.20
C VAL A 83 -10.95 11.00 -6.03
N PRO A 84 -11.43 10.83 -4.79
CA PRO A 84 -10.55 10.68 -3.64
C PRO A 84 -9.51 9.58 -3.84
N TRP A 85 -8.24 9.86 -3.52
CA TRP A 85 -7.16 8.88 -3.74
C TRP A 85 -7.40 7.59 -2.94
N THR A 86 -8.00 7.70 -1.75
CA THR A 86 -8.38 6.56 -0.90
C THR A 86 -9.48 5.71 -1.53
N LEU A 87 -10.36 6.30 -2.34
CA LEU A 87 -11.36 5.56 -3.11
C LEU A 87 -10.71 4.78 -4.26
N LEU A 88 -9.72 5.37 -4.93
CA LEU A 88 -8.93 4.67 -5.97
C LEU A 88 -8.14 3.50 -5.37
N ALA A 89 -7.50 3.69 -4.21
CA ALA A 89 -6.83 2.63 -3.48
C ALA A 89 -7.81 1.51 -3.08
N ALA A 90 -9.01 1.85 -2.59
CA ALA A 90 -10.05 0.87 -2.27
C ALA A 90 -10.46 0.03 -3.48
N HIS A 91 -10.65 0.65 -4.66
CA HIS A 91 -10.89 -0.07 -5.91
C HIS A 91 -9.72 -1.01 -6.26
N HIS A 92 -8.49 -0.51 -6.29
CA HIS A 92 -7.33 -1.31 -6.64
C HIS A 92 -7.15 -2.52 -5.69
N ARG A 93 -7.44 -2.32 -4.40
CA ARG A 93 -7.45 -3.38 -3.39
C ARG A 93 -8.50 -4.47 -3.68
N VAL A 94 -9.74 -4.06 -3.97
CA VAL A 94 -10.85 -5.01 -4.19
C VAL A 94 -10.70 -5.75 -5.52
N GLU A 95 -10.22 -5.07 -6.55
CA GLU A 95 -10.05 -5.66 -7.88
C GLU A 95 -8.90 -6.67 -7.92
N THR A 96 -7.72 -6.29 -7.41
CA THR A 96 -6.49 -7.08 -7.62
C THR A 96 -5.60 -7.21 -6.41
N ARG A 97 -6.08 -6.82 -5.21
CA ARG A 97 -5.27 -6.78 -3.98
C ARG A 97 -3.97 -6.01 -4.21
N PHE A 98 -4.09 -4.83 -4.82
CA PHE A 98 -2.95 -4.02 -5.26
C PHE A 98 -2.02 -4.78 -6.20
N SER A 99 -2.56 -5.33 -7.29
CA SER A 99 -1.79 -6.05 -8.31
C SER A 99 -1.11 -7.35 -7.88
N SER A 100 -1.41 -7.86 -6.68
CA SER A 100 -0.74 -9.07 -6.15
C SER A 100 -1.35 -10.39 -6.62
N LEU A 101 -2.43 -10.36 -7.42
CA LEU A 101 -2.99 -11.57 -8.04
C LEU A 101 -2.02 -12.15 -9.10
N LYS A 102 -1.96 -13.48 -9.18
CA LYS A 102 -1.12 -14.19 -10.16
C LYS A 102 -1.48 -13.89 -11.62
N LYS A 103 -2.74 -13.54 -11.88
CA LYS A 103 -3.26 -13.19 -13.21
C LYS A 103 -4.21 -12.01 -13.05
N LEU A 104 -4.00 -10.96 -13.84
CA LEU A 104 -4.85 -9.76 -13.88
C LEU A 104 -5.93 -9.83 -14.99
N GLU A 105 -6.14 -11.02 -15.53
CA GLU A 105 -7.26 -11.34 -16.42
C GLU A 105 -8.24 -12.23 -15.67
N SER A 106 -9.48 -11.77 -15.53
CA SER A 106 -10.53 -12.55 -14.88
C SER A 106 -11.12 -13.60 -15.83
N PRO A 107 -11.76 -14.65 -15.31
CA PRO A 107 -12.46 -15.64 -16.14
C PRO A 107 -13.57 -15.08 -17.03
N VAL A 108 -14.06 -13.87 -16.71
CA VAL A 108 -15.13 -13.20 -17.46
C VAL A 108 -14.60 -12.14 -18.43
N GLY A 109 -13.27 -11.98 -18.52
CA GLY A 109 -12.60 -11.10 -19.47
C GLY A 109 -12.35 -9.68 -18.98
N ALA A 110 -12.38 -9.43 -17.66
CA ALA A 110 -11.89 -8.17 -17.10
C ALA A 110 -10.36 -8.19 -17.06
N GLU A 111 -9.72 -7.06 -17.34
CA GLU A 111 -8.27 -6.98 -17.60
C GLU A 111 -7.60 -5.90 -16.75
N GLY A 112 -6.34 -6.14 -16.38
CA GLY A 112 -5.45 -5.14 -15.79
C GLY A 112 -5.63 -4.85 -14.31
N HIS A 113 -4.87 -3.88 -13.82
CA HIS A 113 -4.76 -3.53 -12.39
C HIS A 113 -6.10 -3.15 -11.74
N MET A 114 -6.99 -2.53 -12.53
CA MET A 114 -8.31 -2.06 -12.11
C MET A 114 -9.46 -2.89 -12.71
N GLN A 115 -9.14 -4.06 -13.28
CA GLN A 115 -10.09 -5.06 -13.80
C GLN A 115 -11.19 -4.46 -14.69
N PHE A 116 -10.79 -3.73 -15.73
CA PHE A 116 -11.73 -3.19 -16.70
C PHE A 116 -12.25 -4.26 -17.65
N MET A 117 -13.57 -4.24 -17.94
CA MET A 117 -14.10 -4.93 -19.11
C MET A 117 -13.66 -4.18 -20.39
N PRO A 118 -13.27 -4.87 -21.48
CA PRO A 118 -12.73 -4.20 -22.67
C PRO A 118 -13.69 -3.19 -23.30
N CYS A 119 -15.00 -3.45 -23.30
CA CYS A 119 -16.00 -2.49 -23.79
C CYS A 119 -16.19 -1.27 -22.89
N THR A 120 -15.86 -1.38 -21.61
CA THR A 120 -15.78 -0.21 -20.73
C THR A 120 -14.50 0.57 -21.04
N PHE A 121 -13.37 -0.11 -21.17
CA PHE A 121 -12.08 0.53 -21.42
C PHE A 121 -12.06 1.25 -22.78
N VAL A 122 -12.44 0.55 -23.86
CA VAL A 122 -12.43 1.04 -25.25
C VAL A 122 -13.68 1.82 -25.63
N GLY A 123 -14.83 1.43 -25.09
CA GLY A 123 -16.09 2.13 -25.28
C GLY A 123 -17.17 1.27 -25.93
N TRP A 124 -18.37 1.34 -25.37
CA TRP A 124 -19.54 0.54 -25.75
C TRP A 124 -20.06 0.79 -27.17
N LYS A 125 -19.59 1.85 -27.85
CA LYS A 125 -19.92 2.11 -29.26
C LYS A 125 -19.09 1.26 -30.23
N HIS A 126 -18.08 0.53 -29.75
CA HIS A 126 -17.33 -0.40 -30.59
C HIS A 126 -18.27 -1.49 -31.13
N PRO A 127 -18.27 -1.81 -32.43
CA PRO A 127 -19.27 -2.68 -33.05
C PRO A 127 -19.27 -4.12 -32.53
N SER A 128 -18.16 -4.58 -31.94
CA SER A 128 -18.08 -5.92 -31.34
C SER A 128 -18.57 -5.99 -29.89
N CYS A 129 -18.89 -4.85 -29.27
CA CYS A 129 -19.32 -4.82 -27.87
C CYS A 129 -20.71 -5.45 -27.67
N LYS A 130 -20.77 -6.43 -26.76
CA LYS A 130 -21.95 -7.24 -26.46
C LYS A 130 -21.87 -7.82 -25.05
N GLY A 131 -23.00 -8.32 -24.57
CA GLY A 131 -23.07 -9.06 -23.29
C GLY A 131 -22.60 -8.21 -22.10
N LEU A 132 -21.67 -8.76 -21.33
CA LEU A 132 -21.13 -8.12 -20.11
C LEU A 132 -19.94 -7.19 -20.38
N GLY A 133 -19.59 -6.98 -21.66
CA GLY A 133 -18.57 -6.01 -22.06
C GLY A 133 -17.24 -6.62 -22.51
N GLN A 134 -17.21 -7.88 -22.92
CA GLN A 134 -16.00 -8.51 -23.44
C GLN A 134 -15.54 -7.88 -24.76
N GLY A 135 -16.43 -7.82 -25.76
CA GLY A 135 -16.06 -7.36 -27.10
C GLY A 135 -15.02 -8.26 -27.80
N GLU A 136 -15.05 -8.29 -29.13
CA GLU A 136 -13.94 -8.84 -29.93
C GLU A 136 -13.13 -7.62 -30.41
N ILE A 137 -12.25 -7.11 -29.54
CA ILE A 137 -11.42 -5.92 -29.81
C ILE A 137 -9.96 -6.38 -29.86
N THR A 138 -9.23 -5.99 -30.90
CA THR A 138 -7.82 -6.39 -31.04
C THR A 138 -6.94 -5.64 -30.03
N GLU A 139 -5.83 -6.24 -29.60
CA GLU A 139 -4.91 -5.57 -28.65
C GLU A 139 -4.44 -4.20 -29.14
N LYS A 140 -4.18 -4.08 -30.45
CA LYS A 140 -3.80 -2.80 -31.09
C LYS A 140 -4.90 -1.73 -30.98
N GLU A 141 -6.17 -2.13 -30.96
CA GLU A 141 -7.30 -1.21 -30.78
C GLU A 141 -7.56 -0.93 -29.31
N LYS A 142 -7.40 -1.95 -28.44
CA LYS A 142 -7.68 -1.85 -27.01
C LYS A 142 -6.87 -0.75 -26.33
N THR A 143 -5.60 -0.65 -26.69
CA THR A 143 -4.66 0.28 -26.06
C THR A 143 -4.43 1.56 -26.85
N ASN A 144 -5.19 1.79 -27.93
CA ASN A 144 -5.01 2.98 -28.76
C ASN A 144 -5.90 4.14 -28.28
N PRO A 145 -5.33 5.27 -27.80
CA PRO A 145 -6.10 6.38 -27.25
C PRO A 145 -7.11 6.99 -28.25
N ALA A 146 -6.78 7.04 -29.54
CA ALA A 146 -7.69 7.55 -30.57
C ALA A 146 -8.90 6.62 -30.79
N VAL A 147 -8.70 5.30 -30.68
CA VAL A 147 -9.78 4.31 -30.77
C VAL A 147 -10.68 4.40 -29.54
N ILE A 148 -10.08 4.47 -28.34
CA ILE A 148 -10.80 4.64 -27.07
C ILE A 148 -11.67 5.91 -27.13
N GLN A 149 -11.10 7.03 -27.58
CA GLN A 149 -11.84 8.28 -27.73
C GLN A 149 -12.99 8.15 -28.74
N LYS A 150 -12.74 7.54 -29.90
CA LYS A 150 -13.75 7.33 -30.96
C LYS A 150 -14.97 6.56 -30.44
N TYR A 151 -14.76 5.53 -29.64
CA TYR A 151 -15.84 4.69 -29.13
C TYR A 151 -16.36 5.12 -27.74
N GLY A 152 -15.78 6.17 -27.16
CA GLY A 152 -16.22 6.79 -25.91
C GLY A 152 -15.88 5.97 -24.68
N GLY A 153 -14.76 5.25 -24.71
CA GLY A 153 -14.25 4.49 -23.57
C GLY A 153 -13.67 5.37 -22.46
N TYR A 154 -13.20 4.69 -21.41
CA TYR A 154 -12.62 5.31 -20.23
C TYR A 154 -11.11 5.16 -20.12
N GLY A 155 -10.48 4.36 -20.99
CA GLY A 155 -9.04 4.20 -21.04
C GLY A 155 -8.31 5.53 -21.22
N VAL A 156 -7.20 5.70 -20.51
CA VAL A 156 -6.37 6.91 -20.50
C VAL A 156 -4.91 6.50 -20.65
N ASP A 157 -4.24 7.06 -21.65
CA ASP A 157 -2.77 7.14 -21.73
C ASP A 157 -2.35 8.29 -20.80
N ALA A 158 -1.98 7.93 -19.58
CA ALA A 158 -1.72 8.84 -18.50
C ALA A 158 -0.24 9.24 -18.43
N ASN A 159 0.65 8.28 -18.71
CA ASN A 159 2.09 8.50 -18.73
C ASN A 159 2.59 9.18 -20.03
N GLY A 160 1.76 9.25 -21.07
CA GLY A 160 2.02 9.97 -22.32
C GLY A 160 2.87 9.21 -23.33
N ASP A 161 2.96 7.89 -23.23
CA ASP A 161 3.78 7.05 -24.13
C ASP A 161 3.08 6.70 -25.46
N GLY A 162 1.83 7.12 -25.63
CA GLY A 162 1.00 6.87 -26.82
C GLY A 162 0.13 5.61 -26.71
N VAL A 163 0.17 4.92 -25.59
CA VAL A 163 -0.55 3.68 -25.29
C VAL A 163 -1.39 3.89 -24.03
N ALA A 164 -2.65 3.48 -24.05
CA ALA A 164 -3.49 3.40 -22.85
C ALA A 164 -3.56 1.94 -22.43
N ASP A 165 -2.66 1.49 -21.56
CA ASP A 165 -2.52 0.10 -21.17
C ASP A 165 -3.21 -0.18 -19.82
N PRO A 166 -4.25 -1.04 -19.75
CA PRO A 166 -4.83 -1.42 -18.45
C PRO A 166 -3.86 -2.19 -17.53
N TYR A 167 -2.71 -2.65 -18.05
CA TYR A 167 -1.61 -3.28 -17.30
C TYR A 167 -0.46 -2.32 -16.99
N ASP A 168 -0.57 -1.04 -17.35
CA ASP A 168 0.23 0.02 -16.75
C ASP A 168 -0.53 0.61 -15.56
N ILE A 169 0.15 0.79 -14.43
CA ILE A 169 -0.50 1.19 -13.19
C ILE A 169 -1.03 2.63 -13.27
N GLU A 170 -0.30 3.54 -13.93
CA GLU A 170 -0.69 4.94 -14.04
C GLU A 170 -1.91 5.07 -14.95
N ASP A 171 -1.87 4.42 -16.12
CA ASP A 171 -2.99 4.36 -17.06
C ASP A 171 -4.23 3.74 -16.44
N ALA A 172 -4.10 2.61 -15.75
CA ALA A 172 -5.22 1.90 -15.14
C ALA A 172 -5.89 2.74 -14.03
N VAL A 173 -5.10 3.36 -13.15
CA VAL A 173 -5.62 4.23 -12.08
C VAL A 173 -6.29 5.48 -12.65
N TYR A 174 -5.68 6.11 -13.65
CA TYR A 174 -6.27 7.28 -14.31
C TYR A 174 -7.56 6.93 -15.07
N SER A 175 -7.62 5.73 -15.65
CA SER A 175 -8.82 5.22 -16.30
C SER A 175 -9.95 4.97 -15.29
N ALA A 176 -9.64 4.41 -14.12
CA ALA A 176 -10.59 4.24 -13.02
C ALA A 176 -11.08 5.60 -12.49
N ALA A 177 -10.19 6.56 -12.30
CA ALA A 177 -10.54 7.91 -11.88
C ALA A 177 -11.41 8.63 -12.92
N ASN A 178 -11.11 8.50 -14.21
CA ASN A 178 -11.92 9.03 -15.31
C ASN A 178 -13.33 8.43 -15.31
N PHE A 179 -13.45 7.10 -15.14
CA PHE A 179 -14.74 6.43 -15.00
C PHE A 179 -15.53 6.95 -13.81
N LEU A 180 -14.95 6.89 -12.61
CA LEU A 180 -15.62 7.24 -11.35
C LEU A 180 -16.03 8.71 -11.31
N SER A 181 -15.20 9.60 -11.85
CA SER A 181 -15.54 11.02 -12.00
C SER A 181 -16.78 11.20 -12.87
N ARG A 182 -16.84 10.55 -14.04
CA ARG A 182 -18.00 10.64 -14.96
C ARG A 182 -19.24 9.95 -14.40
N ALA A 183 -19.06 8.96 -13.53
CA ALA A 183 -20.12 8.22 -12.86
C ALA A 183 -20.78 8.99 -11.70
N GLY A 184 -20.17 10.10 -11.25
CA GLY A 184 -20.81 11.04 -10.34
C GLY A 184 -20.05 11.33 -9.04
N VAL A 185 -18.80 10.87 -8.89
CA VAL A 185 -18.04 11.05 -7.63
C VAL A 185 -17.85 12.53 -7.29
N LYS A 186 -17.56 13.39 -8.29
CA LYS A 186 -17.39 14.85 -8.07
C LYS A 186 -18.67 15.51 -7.55
N GLU A 187 -19.83 14.96 -7.91
CA GLU A 187 -21.15 15.41 -7.52
C GLU A 187 -21.62 14.77 -6.21
N GLY A 188 -20.74 14.06 -5.49
CA GLY A 188 -21.04 13.38 -4.23
C GLY A 188 -21.80 12.07 -4.38
N GLN A 189 -21.97 11.54 -5.61
CA GLN A 189 -22.71 10.31 -5.88
C GLN A 189 -21.81 9.06 -5.78
N ILE A 190 -20.97 8.97 -4.75
CA ILE A 190 -19.95 7.91 -4.60
C ILE A 190 -20.57 6.51 -4.69
N GLN A 191 -21.60 6.20 -3.90
CA GLN A 191 -22.20 4.86 -3.89
C GLN A 191 -22.76 4.44 -5.25
N LYS A 192 -23.39 5.39 -5.97
CA LYS A 192 -23.91 5.17 -7.32
C LYS A 192 -22.77 4.91 -8.30
N ALA A 193 -21.71 5.71 -8.24
CA ALA A 193 -20.55 5.55 -9.11
C ALA A 193 -19.86 4.19 -8.91
N VAL A 194 -19.67 3.78 -7.65
CA VAL A 194 -19.12 2.46 -7.31
C VAL A 194 -20.03 1.34 -7.81
N PHE A 195 -21.35 1.48 -7.67
CA PHE A 195 -22.30 0.50 -8.21
C PHE A 195 -22.31 0.43 -9.74
N GLN A 196 -22.04 1.55 -10.43
CA GLN A 196 -21.87 1.54 -11.89
C GLN A 196 -20.58 0.84 -12.31
N TYR A 197 -19.52 0.91 -11.50
CA TYR A 197 -18.28 0.17 -11.73
C TYR A 197 -18.54 -1.35 -11.66
N ASN A 198 -19.27 -1.79 -10.63
CA ASN A 198 -19.70 -3.17 -10.47
C ASN A 198 -21.09 -3.24 -9.80
N HIS A 199 -22.06 -3.85 -10.49
CA HIS A 199 -23.48 -3.90 -10.11
C HIS A 199 -23.78 -4.87 -8.94
N SER A 200 -22.89 -4.91 -7.94
CA SER A 200 -22.96 -5.76 -6.76
C SER A 200 -23.06 -4.90 -5.50
N LYS A 201 -24.12 -5.11 -4.70
CA LYS A 201 -24.25 -4.43 -3.40
C LYS A 201 -23.11 -4.77 -2.45
N LYS A 202 -22.61 -6.01 -2.49
CA LYS A 202 -21.47 -6.46 -1.68
C LYS A 202 -20.19 -5.71 -2.10
N TYR A 203 -19.97 -5.56 -3.40
CA TYR A 203 -18.84 -4.79 -3.91
C TYR A 203 -18.89 -3.33 -3.42
N VAL A 204 -20.05 -2.68 -3.50
CA VAL A 204 -20.21 -1.31 -2.97
C VAL A 204 -19.88 -1.24 -1.47
N GLN A 205 -20.37 -2.20 -0.69
CA GLN A 205 -20.07 -2.26 0.75
C GLN A 205 -18.57 -2.43 1.01
N ASP A 206 -17.89 -3.30 0.26
CA ASP A 206 -16.45 -3.53 0.40
C ASP A 206 -15.64 -2.30 0.05
N ILE A 207 -15.95 -1.65 -1.07
CA ILE A 207 -15.27 -0.41 -1.48
C ILE A 207 -15.47 0.69 -0.45
N LEU A 208 -16.70 0.92 0.04
CA LEU A 208 -16.96 1.95 1.04
C LEU A 208 -16.29 1.64 2.37
N HIS A 209 -16.20 0.36 2.74
CA HIS A 209 -15.48 -0.06 3.95
C HIS A 209 -14.00 0.34 3.86
N TYR A 210 -13.30 -0.06 2.79
CA TYR A 210 -11.88 0.27 2.63
C TYR A 210 -11.65 1.76 2.37
N TYR A 211 -12.54 2.42 1.62
CA TYR A 211 -12.48 3.87 1.40
C TYR A 211 -12.51 4.63 2.73
N ASN A 212 -13.45 4.31 3.63
CA ASN A 212 -13.52 4.95 4.93
C ASN A 212 -12.29 4.63 5.79
N LEU A 213 -11.89 3.35 5.84
CA LEU A 213 -10.70 2.91 6.59
C LEU A 213 -9.42 3.65 6.15
N TYR A 214 -9.23 3.82 4.85
CA TYR A 214 -8.07 4.54 4.31
C TYR A 214 -8.19 6.05 4.50
N THR A 215 -9.40 6.59 4.52
CA THR A 215 -9.65 8.02 4.75
C THR A 215 -9.28 8.44 6.16
N ASP A 216 -9.48 7.58 7.17
CA ASP A 216 -9.11 7.86 8.56
C ASP A 216 -7.61 8.21 8.74
N TYR A 217 -6.76 7.67 7.85
CA TYR A 217 -5.30 7.90 7.85
C TYR A 217 -4.81 8.60 6.58
N GLY A 218 -5.74 9.09 5.76
CA GLY A 218 -5.46 9.43 4.36
C GLY A 218 -4.47 10.59 4.22
N ASP A 219 -4.61 11.62 5.04
CA ASP A 219 -3.73 12.79 4.97
C ASP A 219 -2.29 12.46 5.43
N GLN A 220 -2.15 11.63 6.46
CA GLN A 220 -0.85 11.20 6.98
C GLN A 220 -0.10 10.34 5.96
N LEU A 221 -0.78 9.33 5.39
CA LEU A 221 -0.20 8.46 4.36
C LEU A 221 0.18 9.25 3.10
N LYS A 222 -0.68 10.19 2.69
CA LYS A 222 -0.39 11.07 1.56
C LYS A 222 0.86 11.90 1.80
N GLN A 223 1.00 12.52 2.97
CA GLN A 223 2.18 13.31 3.30
C GLN A 223 3.45 12.45 3.29
N LEU A 224 3.44 11.31 3.98
CA LEU A 224 4.58 10.40 4.08
C LEU A 224 5.03 9.91 2.69
N ALA A 225 4.09 9.46 1.85
CA ALA A 225 4.40 8.98 0.50
C ALA A 225 5.01 10.08 -0.41
N LEU A 226 4.54 11.33 -0.27
CA LEU A 226 5.07 12.45 -1.05
C LEU A 226 6.41 12.97 -0.52
N GLU A 227 6.76 12.67 0.73
CA GLU A 227 8.08 12.96 1.31
C GLU A 227 9.11 11.92 0.88
N GLU A 228 8.77 10.63 0.83
CA GLU A 228 9.66 9.57 0.34
C GLU A 228 9.96 9.67 -1.17
N ALA A 229 9.08 10.28 -1.95
CA ALA A 229 9.26 10.45 -3.39
C ALA A 229 10.21 11.61 -3.78
N LYS A 230 10.74 12.37 -2.82
CA LYS A 230 11.66 13.50 -3.04
C LYS A 230 13.12 13.10 -2.86
#